data_AF-A0A1L7WDK2-F1
#
_entry.id   AF-A0A1L7WDK2-F1
#
_cell.length_a   1.000
_cell.length_b   1.000
_cell.length_c   1.000
_cell.angle_alpha   90.00
_cell.angle_beta   90.00
_cell.angle_gamma   90.00
#
_symmetry.space_group_name_H-M   'P 1'
#
loop_
_entity.id
_entity.type
_entity.pdbx_description
1 polymer ?
#
loop_
_entity_poly.entity_id
_entity_poly.type
_entity_poly.pdbx_seq_one_letter_code
_entity_poly.pdbx_strand_id
1 'polypeptide(L)'
;MAPPNFPNGMTLHSIGFAALRYPELPPNPPVPLNNQVGVLQHEPPAAQNHEVAQIASQYLQALLEYQTSDDPVLNDPSSPQYYFSTAICLLNFLNMNPDVCKRIATHPTLVNSVVEKMLAPDFPNNMKNVQRPMIGPFPPATFDDDFGSILQFLSTLLLYTDEMETRHPRINELIPKLRTWKQEYKHSRVKTISRAADRLVDQIQGMDRQMITMMRSMQEQNLVCGVASCRVTGASMTACGGCRVQRYCSKDHQKADWKHHKHICNKGLVDPAAETT
;
A
#
# COMPACT_ATOMS: atom_id res chain seq x y z
N MET A 1 14.21 7.21 18.82
CA MET A 1 12.87 6.76 19.24
C MET A 1 12.65 5.38 18.64
N ALA A 2 12.14 4.42 19.41
CA ALA A 2 11.82 3.09 18.88
C ALA A 2 10.81 3.22 17.72
N PRO A 3 10.86 2.35 16.69
CA PRO A 3 9.81 2.32 15.68
C PRO A 3 8.46 2.13 16.35
N PRO A 4 7.35 2.64 15.78
CA PRO A 4 6.03 2.43 16.34
C PRO A 4 5.82 0.92 16.51
N ASN A 5 5.72 0.50 17.76
CA ASN A 5 5.41 -0.89 18.09
C ASN A 5 3.95 -1.10 17.70
N PHE A 6 3.69 -2.00 16.75
CA PHE A 6 2.35 -2.52 16.53
C PHE A 6 1.86 -3.16 17.84
N PRO A 7 0.54 -3.27 18.09
CA PRO A 7 0.03 -4.10 19.17
C PRO A 7 0.69 -5.49 19.03
N ASN A 8 1.50 -5.89 20.02
CA ASN A 8 2.45 -7.03 20.06
C ASN A 8 3.96 -6.72 19.87
N GLY A 9 4.40 -5.45 19.86
CA GLY A 9 5.84 -5.11 19.96
C GLY A 9 6.65 -5.27 18.68
N MET A 10 6.00 -5.49 17.53
CA MET A 10 6.69 -5.59 16.24
C MET A 10 6.83 -4.24 15.56
N THR A 11 7.83 -4.12 14.70
CA THR A 11 8.12 -2.92 13.90
C THR A 11 7.94 -3.23 12.41
N LEU A 12 7.79 -2.24 11.52
CA LEU A 12 7.83 -2.49 10.06
C LEU A 12 9.11 -3.21 9.63
N HIS A 13 10.21 -2.98 10.35
CA HIS A 13 11.45 -3.70 10.16
C HIS A 13 11.30 -5.19 10.50
N SER A 14 10.51 -5.55 11.52
CA SER A 14 10.15 -6.94 11.84
C SER A 14 9.20 -7.56 10.80
N ILE A 15 8.30 -6.76 10.22
CA ILE A 15 7.42 -7.16 9.10
C ILE A 15 8.25 -7.41 7.82
N GLY A 16 9.26 -6.57 7.56
CA GLY A 16 10.29 -6.83 6.56
C GLY A 16 11.16 -8.05 6.91
N PHE A 17 11.43 -8.30 8.18
CA PHE A 17 12.21 -9.45 8.63
C PHE A 17 11.50 -10.80 8.40
N ALA A 18 10.17 -10.85 8.40
CA ALA A 18 9.44 -12.04 7.97
C ALA A 18 9.56 -12.29 6.45
N ALA A 19 9.66 -11.23 5.64
CA ALA A 19 10.05 -11.37 4.23
C ALA A 19 11.50 -11.87 4.07
N LEU A 20 12.39 -11.58 5.05
CA LEU A 20 13.78 -12.05 5.10
C LEU A 20 13.94 -13.49 5.65
N ARG A 21 12.92 -14.08 6.30
CA ARG A 21 13.00 -15.43 6.89
C ARG A 21 12.95 -16.56 5.83
N TYR A 22 12.70 -16.23 4.56
CA TYR A 22 12.78 -17.13 3.41
C TYR A 22 13.84 -16.64 2.41
N PRO A 23 15.14 -16.72 2.76
CA PRO A 23 16.23 -16.03 2.07
C PRO A 23 16.55 -16.54 0.66
N GLU A 24 15.90 -17.59 0.17
CA GLU A 24 16.17 -18.08 -1.19
C GLU A 24 15.51 -17.24 -2.29
N LEU A 25 14.66 -16.25 -1.97
CA LEU A 25 13.77 -15.64 -2.96
C LEU A 25 13.72 -14.11 -3.11
N PRO A 26 14.06 -13.25 -2.13
CA PRO A 26 14.16 -11.83 -2.45
C PRO A 26 15.44 -11.12 -1.95
N PRO A 27 16.04 -10.24 -2.77
CA PRO A 27 17.02 -9.26 -2.30
C PRO A 27 16.36 -8.22 -1.37
N ASN A 28 17.16 -7.35 -0.77
CA ASN A 28 16.65 -6.15 -0.09
C ASN A 28 15.60 -5.45 -0.98
N PRO A 29 14.47 -4.97 -0.42
CA PRO A 29 13.48 -4.27 -1.22
C PRO A 29 14.19 -3.17 -2.00
N PRO A 30 14.09 -3.15 -3.33
CA PRO A 30 14.96 -2.34 -4.20
C PRO A 30 14.76 -0.84 -4.01
N VAL A 31 13.71 -0.46 -3.28
CA VAL A 31 13.32 0.92 -3.02
C VAL A 31 12.97 1.05 -1.53
N PRO A 32 13.57 2.02 -0.79
CA PRO A 32 13.14 2.38 0.56
C PRO A 32 11.62 2.60 0.63
N LEU A 33 10.95 2.17 1.71
CA LEU A 33 9.48 2.27 1.84
C LEU A 33 8.95 3.70 1.63
N ASN A 34 9.74 4.71 1.99
CA ASN A 34 9.44 6.14 1.80
C ASN A 34 9.65 6.64 0.35
N ASN A 35 10.30 5.86 -0.52
CA ASN A 35 10.53 6.19 -1.93
C ASN A 35 9.56 5.46 -2.87
N GLN A 36 8.51 4.84 -2.33
CA GLN A 36 7.60 4.01 -3.09
C GLN A 36 6.60 4.85 -3.87
N VAL A 37 6.90 4.96 -5.16
CA VAL A 37 5.98 5.48 -6.14
C VAL A 37 4.99 4.37 -6.50
N GLY A 38 3.72 4.61 -6.18
CA GLY A 38 2.64 3.66 -6.47
C GLY A 38 2.62 3.26 -7.95
N VAL A 39 1.95 2.15 -8.22
CA VAL A 39 1.85 1.45 -9.51
C VAL A 39 1.55 2.29 -10.77
N LEU A 40 1.05 3.51 -10.59
CA LEU A 40 0.77 4.44 -11.69
C LEU A 40 1.99 5.21 -12.20
N GLN A 41 3.15 4.94 -11.60
CA GLN A 41 4.38 5.65 -11.90
C GLN A 41 5.51 4.71 -12.33
N HIS A 42 5.47 3.44 -11.91
CA HIS A 42 6.52 2.47 -12.19
C HIS A 42 5.94 1.05 -12.27
N GLU A 43 6.43 0.29 -13.26
CA GLU A 43 6.20 -1.14 -13.37
C GLU A 43 7.26 -1.88 -12.54
N PRO A 44 6.87 -2.58 -11.45
CA PRO A 44 7.82 -3.28 -10.60
C PRO A 44 8.47 -4.46 -11.34
N PRO A 45 9.76 -4.74 -11.10
CA PRO A 45 10.39 -5.99 -11.52
C PRO A 45 9.68 -7.22 -10.94
N ALA A 46 9.77 -8.36 -11.62
CA ALA A 46 9.13 -9.60 -11.17
C ALA A 46 9.48 -9.99 -9.72
N ALA A 47 10.75 -9.83 -9.31
CA ALA A 47 11.20 -10.08 -7.94
C ALA A 47 10.43 -9.24 -6.91
N GLN A 48 10.22 -7.96 -7.20
CA GLN A 48 9.44 -7.07 -6.35
C GLN A 48 7.96 -7.48 -6.30
N ASN A 49 7.38 -7.99 -7.40
CA ASN A 49 6.01 -8.53 -7.38
C ASN A 49 5.89 -9.78 -6.50
N HIS A 50 6.91 -10.65 -6.48
CA HIS A 50 6.94 -11.78 -5.54
C HIS A 50 6.99 -11.30 -4.09
N GLU A 51 7.87 -10.35 -3.77
CA GLU A 51 7.96 -9.75 -2.44
C GLU A 51 6.62 -9.17 -1.99
N VAL A 52 6.01 -8.34 -2.83
CA VAL A 52 4.71 -7.73 -2.56
C VAL A 52 3.66 -8.82 -2.31
N ALA A 53 3.59 -9.86 -3.15
CA ALA A 53 2.62 -10.94 -2.99
C ALA A 53 2.84 -11.72 -1.68
N GLN A 54 4.07 -11.99 -1.28
CA GLN A 54 4.40 -12.69 -0.03
C GLN A 54 4.06 -11.83 1.19
N ILE A 55 4.52 -10.58 1.22
CA ILE A 55 4.24 -9.66 2.34
C ILE A 55 2.74 -9.44 2.48
N ALA A 56 2.03 -9.18 1.38
CA ALA A 56 0.58 -9.01 1.42
C ALA A 56 -0.16 -10.30 1.79
N SER A 57 0.31 -11.47 1.35
CA SER A 57 -0.29 -12.76 1.75
C SER A 57 -0.29 -12.96 3.25
N GLN A 58 0.70 -12.40 3.95
CA GLN A 58 0.80 -12.46 5.40
C GLN A 58 0.08 -11.32 6.09
N TYR A 59 0.41 -10.08 5.73
CA TYR A 59 0.13 -8.93 6.58
C TYR A 59 -1.07 -8.10 6.15
N LEU A 60 -1.60 -8.28 4.94
CA LEU A 60 -2.64 -7.40 4.41
C LEU A 60 -3.83 -7.26 5.38
N GLN A 61 -4.33 -8.37 5.90
CA GLN A 61 -5.47 -8.37 6.82
C GLN A 61 -5.14 -7.61 8.13
N ALA A 62 -3.99 -7.90 8.74
CA ALA A 62 -3.57 -7.23 9.97
C ALA A 62 -3.31 -5.72 9.78
N LEU A 63 -2.80 -5.32 8.62
CA LEU A 63 -2.58 -3.91 8.28
C LEU A 63 -3.91 -3.17 8.12
N LEU A 64 -4.89 -3.80 7.47
CA LEU A 64 -6.23 -3.25 7.32
C LEU A 64 -6.91 -3.10 8.68
N GLU A 65 -6.89 -4.15 9.50
CA GLU A 65 -7.44 -4.15 10.86
C GLU A 65 -6.82 -3.06 11.73
N TYR A 66 -5.49 -2.95 11.74
CA TYR A 66 -4.79 -1.89 12.46
C TYR A 66 -5.20 -0.51 11.96
N GLN A 67 -5.21 -0.29 10.65
CA GLN A 67 -5.49 1.03 10.08
C GLN A 67 -6.92 1.50 10.30
N THR A 68 -7.85 0.57 10.54
CA THR A 68 -9.25 0.87 10.87
C THR A 68 -9.55 0.71 12.37
N SER A 69 -8.54 0.52 13.22
CA SER A 69 -8.71 0.38 14.65
C SER A 69 -8.84 1.73 15.37
N ASP A 70 -9.22 1.67 16.65
CA ASP A 70 -9.28 2.83 17.55
C ASP A 70 -7.93 3.16 18.19
N ASP A 71 -6.80 2.74 17.61
CA ASP A 71 -5.48 3.06 18.14
C ASP A 71 -5.32 4.60 18.28
N PRO A 72 -5.00 5.11 19.48
CA PRO A 72 -4.90 6.55 19.72
C PRO A 72 -3.95 7.27 18.77
N VAL A 73 -2.85 6.63 18.34
CA VAL A 73 -1.84 7.30 17.50
C VAL A 73 -2.33 7.55 16.08
N LEU A 74 -3.33 6.79 15.60
CA LEU A 74 -3.98 6.98 14.30
C LEU A 74 -4.99 8.13 14.30
N ASN A 75 -5.38 8.58 15.50
CA ASN A 75 -6.40 9.59 15.76
C ASN A 75 -5.84 10.86 16.42
N ASP A 76 -4.53 10.93 16.65
CA ASP A 76 -3.83 12.09 17.23
C ASP A 76 -3.19 12.97 16.13
N PRO A 77 -3.72 14.17 15.83
CA PRO A 77 -3.17 15.05 14.79
C PRO A 77 -1.76 15.58 15.05
N SER A 78 -1.19 15.37 16.25
CA SER A 78 0.20 15.68 16.57
C SER A 78 1.16 14.53 16.18
N SER A 79 0.62 13.34 15.93
CA SER A 79 1.37 12.16 15.52
C SER A 79 1.55 12.12 14.00
N PRO A 80 2.75 11.75 13.48
CA PRO A 80 2.89 11.47 12.05
C PRO A 80 2.03 10.28 11.60
N GLN A 81 1.68 9.35 12.52
CA GLN A 81 0.83 8.20 12.22
C GLN A 81 -0.60 8.58 11.86
N TYR A 82 -1.08 9.75 12.30
CA TYR A 82 -2.37 10.27 11.91
C TYR A 82 -2.43 10.58 10.41
N TYR A 83 -1.39 11.21 9.86
CA TYR A 83 -1.38 11.64 8.45
C TYR A 83 -1.03 10.50 7.52
N PHE A 84 0.10 9.84 7.76
CA PHE A 84 0.60 8.77 6.91
C PHE A 84 1.22 7.70 7.80
N SER A 85 0.35 6.81 8.28
CA SER A 85 0.78 5.77 9.18
C SER A 85 1.78 4.84 8.50
N THR A 86 2.58 4.22 9.33
CA THR A 86 3.45 3.09 9.02
C THR A 86 2.66 1.97 8.31
N ALA A 87 1.40 1.73 8.68
CA ALA A 87 0.55 0.77 7.98
C ALA A 87 0.09 1.26 6.60
N ILE A 88 -0.31 2.53 6.45
CA ILE A 88 -0.64 3.11 5.13
C ILE A 88 0.58 3.11 4.21
N CYS A 89 1.77 3.42 4.73
CA CYS A 89 3.02 3.35 3.99
C CYS A 89 3.22 1.96 3.39
N LEU A 90 3.05 0.90 4.20
CA LEU A 90 3.14 -0.46 3.69
C LEU A 90 1.97 -0.83 2.78
N LEU A 91 0.74 -0.43 3.05
CA LEU A 91 -0.39 -0.65 2.13
C LEU A 91 -0.17 0.05 0.78
N ASN A 92 0.48 1.21 0.78
CA ASN A 92 0.87 1.92 -0.44
C ASN A 92 1.97 1.18 -1.22
N PHE A 93 2.88 0.49 -0.53
CA PHE A 93 3.78 -0.47 -1.20
C PHE A 93 3.00 -1.60 -1.87
N LEU A 94 2.09 -2.21 -1.09
CA LEU A 94 1.48 -3.47 -1.46
C LEU A 94 0.40 -3.29 -2.53
N ASN A 95 -0.18 -2.09 -2.64
CA ASN A 95 -1.14 -1.73 -3.69
C ASN A 95 -0.50 -1.69 -5.10
N MET A 96 0.79 -2.02 -5.24
CA MET A 96 1.37 -2.37 -6.53
C MET A 96 0.78 -3.66 -7.10
N ASN A 97 0.26 -4.53 -6.25
CA ASN A 97 -0.49 -5.71 -6.65
C ASN A 97 -2.00 -5.38 -6.78
N PRO A 98 -2.64 -5.68 -7.92
CA PRO A 98 -4.05 -5.35 -8.15
C PRO A 98 -5.02 -6.08 -7.22
N ASP A 99 -4.68 -7.28 -6.72
CA ASP A 99 -5.53 -7.99 -5.75
C ASP A 99 -5.50 -7.33 -4.38
N VAL A 100 -4.35 -6.76 -4.01
CA VAL A 100 -4.23 -5.93 -2.81
C VAL A 100 -5.07 -4.66 -2.96
N CYS A 101 -4.98 -3.96 -4.11
CA CYS A 101 -5.81 -2.79 -4.40
C CYS A 101 -7.31 -3.07 -4.23
N LYS A 102 -7.81 -4.13 -4.90
CA LYS A 102 -9.22 -4.55 -4.81
C LYS A 102 -9.61 -4.76 -3.36
N ARG A 103 -8.78 -5.47 -2.58
CA ARG A 103 -9.07 -5.75 -1.17
C ARG A 103 -8.99 -4.53 -0.27
N ILE A 104 -8.11 -3.56 -0.52
CA ILE A 104 -8.13 -2.28 0.20
C ILE A 104 -9.41 -1.50 -0.17
N ALA A 105 -9.80 -1.48 -1.45
CA ALA A 105 -10.97 -0.75 -1.93
C ALA A 105 -12.29 -1.25 -1.31
N THR A 106 -12.39 -2.54 -0.94
CA THR A 106 -13.55 -3.06 -0.20
C THR A 106 -13.62 -2.60 1.26
N HIS A 107 -12.68 -1.77 1.75
CA HIS A 107 -12.69 -1.20 3.10
C HIS A 107 -12.96 0.32 3.04
N PRO A 108 -14.24 0.73 2.86
CA PRO A 108 -14.58 2.15 2.66
C PRO A 108 -14.19 3.02 3.85
N THR A 109 -14.17 2.48 5.07
CA THR A 109 -13.74 3.21 6.28
C THR A 109 -12.32 3.75 6.18
N LEU A 110 -11.39 2.96 5.60
CA LEU A 110 -10.00 3.37 5.40
C LEU A 110 -9.92 4.54 4.42
N VAL A 111 -10.55 4.40 3.25
CA VAL A 111 -10.55 5.42 2.19
C VAL A 111 -11.21 6.71 2.69
N ASN A 112 -12.36 6.57 3.36
CA ASN A 112 -13.12 7.68 3.92
C ASN A 112 -12.32 8.43 4.99
N SER A 113 -11.61 7.72 5.87
CA SER A 113 -10.73 8.32 6.88
C SER A 113 -9.61 9.16 6.24
N VAL A 114 -8.96 8.64 5.19
CA VAL A 114 -7.94 9.38 4.43
C VAL A 114 -8.53 10.64 3.80
N VAL A 115 -9.70 10.53 3.16
CA VAL A 115 -10.39 11.68 2.54
C VAL A 115 -10.75 12.74 3.58
N GLU A 116 -11.35 12.36 4.71
CA GLU A 116 -11.70 13.31 5.78
C GLU A 116 -10.48 14.02 6.36
N LYS A 117 -9.38 13.30 6.58
CA LYS A 117 -8.11 13.91 7.01
C LYS A 117 -7.63 14.96 6.00
N MET A 118 -7.62 14.63 4.71
CA MET A 118 -7.21 15.55 3.64
C MET A 118 -8.16 16.76 3.47
N LEU A 119 -9.43 16.63 3.85
CA LEU A 119 -10.40 17.72 3.83
C LEU A 119 -10.19 18.72 4.96
N ALA A 120 -9.46 18.38 6.02
CA ALA A 120 -9.17 19.29 7.13
C ALA A 120 -8.58 20.63 6.62
N PRO A 121 -9.00 21.80 7.15
CA PRO A 121 -8.61 23.12 6.63
C PRO A 121 -7.10 23.30 6.44
N ASP A 122 -6.31 22.96 7.46
CA ASP A 122 -4.86 23.16 7.51
C ASP A 122 -4.05 21.87 7.30
N PHE A 123 -4.62 20.86 6.61
CA PHE A 123 -4.01 19.54 6.45
C PHE A 123 -2.51 19.57 6.06
N PRO A 124 -2.06 20.27 4.99
CA PRO A 124 -0.64 20.29 4.64
C PRO A 124 0.24 20.95 5.71
N ASN A 125 -0.23 22.02 6.34
CA ASN A 125 0.54 22.74 7.36
C ASN A 125 0.70 21.90 8.62
N ASN A 126 -0.38 21.25 9.07
CA ASN A 126 -0.32 20.37 10.23
C ASN A 126 0.58 19.16 9.95
N MET A 127 0.50 18.58 8.74
CA MET A 127 1.36 17.49 8.30
C MET A 127 2.84 17.90 8.13
N LYS A 128 3.14 19.17 7.81
CA LYS A 128 4.51 19.70 7.82
C LYS A 128 5.07 19.80 9.25
N ASN A 129 4.22 20.13 10.21
CA ASN A 129 4.63 20.41 11.60
C ASN A 129 4.85 19.16 12.46
N VAL A 130 4.37 17.99 12.05
CA VAL A 130 4.62 16.74 12.79
C VAL A 130 6.08 16.29 12.66
N GLN A 131 6.69 15.96 13.80
CA GLN A 131 8.03 15.40 13.84
C GLN A 131 8.02 13.94 13.37
N ARG A 132 8.85 13.64 12.38
CA ARG A 132 9.02 12.28 11.86
C ARG A 132 10.26 11.65 12.48
N PRO A 133 10.14 10.49 13.14
CA PRO A 133 11.29 9.84 13.73
C PRO A 133 12.19 9.24 12.64
N MET A 134 13.50 9.25 12.90
CA MET A 134 14.45 8.43 12.16
C MET A 134 14.19 6.95 12.45
N ILE A 135 14.21 6.10 11.43
CA ILE A 135 13.95 4.66 11.57
C ILE A 135 15.24 3.90 11.26
N GLY A 136 15.96 3.48 12.30
CA GLY A 136 17.24 2.78 12.15
C GLY A 136 18.25 3.62 11.36
N PRO A 137 18.86 3.07 10.28
CA PRO A 137 19.82 3.81 9.44
C PRO A 137 19.14 4.73 8.41
N PHE A 138 17.81 4.70 8.28
CA PHE A 138 17.10 5.47 7.28
C PHE A 138 16.79 6.88 7.78
N PRO A 139 17.06 7.94 6.99
CA PRO A 139 16.68 9.28 7.38
C PRO A 139 15.16 9.38 7.59
N PRO A 140 14.69 10.30 8.44
CA PRO A 140 13.26 10.58 8.55
C PRO A 140 12.66 10.86 7.18
N ALA A 141 11.45 10.36 6.93
CA ALA A 141 10.68 10.78 5.77
C ALA A 141 10.50 12.31 5.81
N THR A 142 10.47 12.95 4.65
CA THR A 142 10.12 14.37 4.56
C THR A 142 8.61 14.54 4.45
N PHE A 143 8.13 15.75 4.70
CA PHE A 143 6.73 16.10 4.41
C PHE A 143 6.37 15.77 2.95
N ASP A 144 7.24 16.15 2.00
CA ASP A 144 6.99 15.96 0.58
C ASP A 144 6.86 14.47 0.20
N ASP A 145 7.65 13.60 0.85
CA ASP A 145 7.60 12.14 0.63
C ASP A 145 6.25 11.56 1.09
N ASP A 146 5.84 11.84 2.32
CA ASP A 146 4.58 11.33 2.88
C ASP A 146 3.38 11.92 2.15
N PHE A 147 3.40 13.23 1.85
CA PHE A 147 2.29 13.89 1.21
C PHE A 147 2.11 13.42 -0.24
N GLY A 148 3.21 13.27 -0.98
CA GLY A 148 3.18 12.62 -2.29
C GLY A 148 2.66 11.19 -2.22
N SER A 149 3.09 10.43 -1.21
CA SER A 149 2.70 9.03 -1.04
C SER A 149 1.22 8.87 -0.71
N ILE A 150 0.64 9.69 0.17
CA ILE A 150 -0.79 9.59 0.49
C ILE A 150 -1.69 10.02 -0.69
N LEU A 151 -1.28 11.02 -1.47
CA LEU A 151 -1.97 11.39 -2.71
C LEU A 151 -1.92 10.23 -3.72
N GLN A 152 -0.75 9.61 -3.87
CA GLN A 152 -0.60 8.46 -4.76
C GLN A 152 -1.41 7.25 -4.27
N PHE A 153 -1.43 6.99 -2.96
CA PHE A 153 -2.22 5.94 -2.35
C PHE A 153 -3.70 6.09 -2.69
N LEU A 154 -4.28 7.27 -2.41
CA LEU A 154 -5.68 7.56 -2.74
C LEU A 154 -5.92 7.46 -4.25
N SER A 155 -5.00 7.96 -5.07
CA SER A 155 -5.11 7.90 -6.54
C SER A 155 -5.14 6.47 -7.06
N THR A 156 -4.31 5.57 -6.52
CA THR A 156 -4.33 4.16 -6.89
C THR A 156 -5.66 3.51 -6.50
N LEU A 157 -6.18 3.78 -5.29
CA LEU A 157 -7.45 3.22 -4.84
C LEU A 157 -8.63 3.68 -5.68
N LEU A 158 -8.65 4.94 -6.12
CA LEU A 158 -9.76 5.46 -6.93
C LEU A 158 -9.88 4.81 -8.32
N LEU A 159 -8.87 4.08 -8.80
CA LEU A 159 -9.01 3.23 -10.00
C LEU A 159 -9.89 2.00 -9.77
N TYR A 160 -10.09 1.63 -8.51
CA TYR A 160 -10.91 0.50 -8.07
C TYR A 160 -12.20 1.00 -7.41
N THR A 161 -12.70 2.16 -7.83
CA THR A 161 -13.95 2.75 -7.31
C THR A 161 -15.15 1.83 -7.47
N ASP A 162 -15.20 1.04 -8.54
CA ASP A 162 -16.27 0.04 -8.75
C ASP A 162 -16.25 -1.10 -7.70
N GLU A 163 -15.11 -1.30 -7.01
CA GLU A 163 -14.96 -2.28 -5.92
C GLU A 163 -15.31 -1.66 -4.55
N MET A 164 -15.50 -0.34 -4.48
CA MET A 164 -15.85 0.35 -3.24
C MET A 164 -17.36 0.26 -3.01
N GLU A 165 -17.76 -0.23 -1.83
CA GLU A 165 -19.18 -0.27 -1.45
C GLU A 165 -19.80 1.13 -1.39
N THR A 166 -19.05 2.09 -0.85
CA THR A 166 -19.47 3.49 -0.74
C THR A 166 -18.30 4.42 -1.05
N ARG A 167 -18.57 5.42 -1.88
CA ARG A 167 -17.64 6.52 -2.14
C ARG A 167 -17.86 7.62 -1.11
N HIS A 168 -16.78 8.21 -0.61
CA HIS A 168 -16.87 9.30 0.36
C HIS A 168 -17.77 10.45 -0.17
N PRO A 169 -18.82 10.87 0.57
CA PRO A 169 -19.82 11.82 0.05
C PRO A 169 -19.23 13.20 -0.27
N ARG A 170 -18.19 13.59 0.45
CA ARG A 170 -17.52 14.89 0.30
C ARG A 170 -16.25 14.86 -0.55
N ILE A 171 -15.99 13.76 -1.26
CA ILE A 171 -14.75 13.63 -2.04
C ILE A 171 -14.56 14.74 -3.07
N ASN A 172 -15.65 15.31 -3.62
CA ASN A 172 -15.59 16.42 -4.56
C ASN A 172 -15.04 17.71 -3.91
N GLU A 173 -15.13 17.87 -2.58
CA GLU A 173 -14.53 19.00 -1.86
C GLU A 173 -12.99 18.96 -1.88
N LEU A 174 -12.37 17.83 -2.23
CA LEU A 174 -10.92 17.76 -2.44
C LEU A 174 -10.49 18.46 -3.73
N ILE A 175 -11.33 18.58 -4.75
CA ILE A 175 -10.96 19.15 -6.06
C ILE A 175 -10.29 20.54 -5.93
N PRO A 176 -10.88 21.54 -5.26
CA PRO A 176 -10.23 22.84 -5.12
C PRO A 176 -8.89 22.75 -4.38
N LYS A 177 -8.79 21.92 -3.33
CA LYS A 177 -7.54 21.69 -2.60
C LYS A 177 -6.45 21.08 -3.49
N LEU A 178 -6.80 20.03 -4.25
CA LEU A 178 -5.90 19.35 -5.17
C LEU A 178 -5.38 20.29 -6.27
N ARG A 179 -6.23 21.16 -6.82
CA ARG A 179 -5.82 22.17 -7.80
C ARG A 179 -4.83 23.17 -7.20
N THR A 180 -5.06 23.62 -5.96
CA THR A 180 -4.13 24.47 -5.22
C THR A 180 -2.80 23.76 -4.99
N TRP A 181 -2.81 22.54 -4.47
CA TRP A 181 -1.60 21.76 -4.20
C TRP A 181 -0.82 21.44 -5.49
N LYS A 182 -1.50 21.15 -6.60
CA LYS A 182 -0.84 20.98 -7.90
C LYS A 182 0.03 22.20 -8.25
N GLN A 183 -0.49 23.41 -8.04
CA GLN A 183 0.21 24.66 -8.36
C GLN A 183 1.30 24.99 -7.34
N GLU A 184 1.02 24.83 -6.05
CA GLU A 184 1.97 25.09 -4.95
C GLU A 184 3.21 24.18 -5.07
N TYR A 185 3.01 22.90 -5.34
CA TYR A 185 4.07 21.89 -5.38
C TYR A 185 4.57 21.57 -6.80
N LYS A 186 4.28 22.41 -7.80
CA LYS A 186 4.73 22.20 -9.19
C LYS A 186 6.26 22.11 -9.35
N HIS A 187 7.00 22.75 -8.42
CA HIS A 187 8.47 22.77 -8.38
C HIS A 187 9.03 22.06 -7.14
N SER A 188 8.21 21.30 -6.39
CA SER A 188 8.74 20.44 -5.32
C SER A 188 9.74 19.44 -5.90
N ARG A 189 10.72 19.06 -5.08
CA ARG A 189 11.63 17.96 -5.37
C ARG A 189 10.87 16.66 -5.67
N VAL A 190 9.73 16.46 -4.99
CA VAL A 190 8.86 15.30 -5.18
C VAL A 190 7.78 15.65 -6.20
N LYS A 191 8.07 15.40 -7.48
CA LYS A 191 7.13 15.61 -8.60
C LYS A 191 5.82 14.83 -8.45
N THR A 192 5.80 13.81 -7.60
CA THR A 192 4.61 13.00 -7.31
C THR A 192 3.45 13.82 -6.78
N ILE A 193 3.68 14.87 -5.97
CA ILE A 193 2.59 15.66 -5.38
C ILE A 193 1.75 16.30 -6.48
N SER A 194 2.36 17.06 -7.38
CA SER A 194 1.63 17.76 -8.45
C SER A 194 0.99 16.79 -9.45
N ARG A 195 1.68 15.70 -9.80
CA ARG A 195 1.15 14.66 -10.71
C ARG A 195 -0.01 13.88 -10.11
N ALA A 196 0.08 13.48 -8.84
CA ALA A 196 -0.98 12.74 -8.16
C ALA A 196 -2.18 13.66 -7.88
N ALA A 197 -1.96 14.92 -7.51
CA ALA A 197 -3.03 15.89 -7.34
C ALA A 197 -3.83 16.11 -8.63
N ASP A 198 -3.14 16.24 -9.78
CA ASP A 198 -3.79 16.38 -11.08
C ASP A 198 -4.64 15.16 -11.43
N ARG A 199 -4.04 13.97 -11.32
CA ARG A 199 -4.73 12.71 -11.60
C ARG A 199 -5.92 12.48 -10.67
N LEU A 200 -5.82 12.84 -9.39
CA LEU A 200 -6.93 12.76 -8.45
C LEU A 200 -8.10 13.65 -8.86
N VAL A 201 -7.84 14.85 -9.40
CA VAL A 201 -8.91 15.71 -9.93
C VAL A 201 -9.65 14.99 -11.05
N ASP A 202 -8.94 14.43 -12.03
CA ASP A 202 -9.54 13.69 -13.15
C ASP A 202 -10.33 12.46 -12.66
N GLN A 203 -9.75 11.68 -11.74
CA GLN A 203 -10.40 10.51 -11.15
C GLN A 203 -11.67 10.89 -10.38
N ILE A 204 -11.65 12.00 -9.66
CA ILE A 204 -12.81 12.44 -8.86
C ILE A 204 -13.94 12.95 -9.77
N GLN A 205 -13.60 13.71 -10.82
CA GLN A 205 -14.54 14.27 -11.78
C GLN A 205 -15.09 13.23 -12.78
N GLY A 206 -14.50 12.05 -12.81
CA GLY A 206 -14.87 10.97 -13.71
C GLY A 206 -13.79 10.79 -14.77
N MET A 207 -12.98 9.76 -14.59
CA MET A 207 -12.01 9.33 -15.60
C MET A 207 -12.71 8.46 -16.64
N ASP A 208 -12.22 8.51 -17.87
CA ASP A 208 -12.70 7.64 -18.95
C ASP A 208 -12.61 6.16 -18.56
N ARG A 209 -13.71 5.42 -18.76
CA ARG A 209 -13.80 4.00 -18.35
C ARG A 209 -12.83 3.11 -19.12
N GLN A 210 -12.53 3.43 -20.39
CA GLN A 210 -11.56 2.67 -21.17
C GLN A 210 -10.16 2.89 -20.62
N MET A 211 -9.81 4.12 -20.23
CA MET A 211 -8.56 4.45 -19.55
C MET A 211 -8.42 3.68 -18.23
N ILE A 212 -9.45 3.67 -17.37
CA ILE A 212 -9.43 2.88 -16.12
C ILE A 212 -9.21 1.40 -16.42
N THR A 213 -9.94 0.85 -17.39
CA THR A 213 -9.83 -0.56 -17.79
C THR A 213 -8.43 -0.90 -18.28
N MET A 214 -7.85 -0.03 -19.12
CA MET A 214 -6.49 -0.18 -19.63
C MET A 214 -5.47 -0.15 -18.48
N MET A 215 -5.57 0.81 -17.57
CA MET A 215 -4.67 0.92 -16.42
C MET A 215 -4.77 -0.31 -15.50
N ARG A 216 -5.98 -0.80 -15.22
CA ARG A 216 -6.19 -2.05 -14.46
C ARG A 216 -5.61 -3.26 -15.19
N SER A 217 -5.81 -3.36 -16.50
CA SER A 217 -5.25 -4.45 -17.31
C SER A 217 -3.73 -4.47 -17.27
N MET A 218 -3.06 -3.32 -17.30
CA MET A 218 -1.61 -3.24 -17.16
C MET A 218 -1.15 -3.77 -15.79
N GLN A 219 -1.88 -3.44 -14.72
CA GLN A 219 -1.56 -3.94 -13.38
C GLN A 219 -1.74 -5.45 -13.27
N GLU A 220 -2.80 -5.98 -13.87
CA GLU A 220 -3.07 -7.42 -13.87
C GLU A 220 -2.05 -8.22 -14.69
N GLN A 221 -1.44 -7.62 -15.71
CA GLN A 221 -0.33 -8.23 -16.47
C GLN A 221 0.94 -8.43 -15.62
N ASN A 222 1.11 -7.65 -14.55
CA ASN A 222 2.27 -7.72 -13.66
C ASN A 222 2.15 -8.77 -12.55
N LEU A 223 0.99 -9.43 -12.43
CA LEU A 223 0.84 -10.54 -11.49
C LEU A 223 1.81 -11.66 -11.82
N VAL A 224 2.48 -12.23 -10.82
CA VAL A 224 3.48 -13.31 -10.98
C VAL A 224 3.02 -14.60 -10.30
N CYS A 225 3.40 -15.75 -10.87
CA CYS A 225 3.19 -17.05 -10.24
C CYS A 225 3.99 -17.15 -8.93
N GLY A 226 3.51 -17.83 -7.87
CA GLY A 226 4.22 -17.92 -6.58
C GLY A 226 5.53 -18.69 -6.59
N VAL A 227 5.70 -19.62 -7.54
CA VAL A 227 6.96 -20.31 -7.78
C VAL A 227 7.95 -19.36 -8.47
N ALA A 228 9.00 -18.93 -7.79
CA ALA A 228 9.92 -17.90 -8.29
C ALA A 228 10.69 -18.25 -9.57
N SER A 229 10.92 -19.54 -9.84
CA SER A 229 11.53 -19.98 -11.10
C SER A 229 10.55 -19.92 -12.28
N CYS A 230 9.25 -19.75 -12.01
CA CYS A 230 8.22 -19.64 -13.03
C CYS A 230 8.16 -18.20 -13.57
N ARG A 231 8.12 -18.06 -14.90
CA ARG A 231 8.04 -16.75 -15.57
C ARG A 231 6.64 -16.41 -16.07
N VAL A 232 5.63 -17.21 -15.69
CA VAL A 232 4.25 -16.94 -16.09
C VAL A 232 3.75 -15.72 -15.31
N THR A 233 3.21 -14.76 -16.05
CA THR A 233 2.59 -13.56 -15.51
C THR A 233 1.17 -13.40 -16.03
N GLY A 234 0.39 -12.51 -15.40
CA GLY A 234 -0.92 -12.10 -15.88
C GLY A 234 -2.14 -12.54 -15.07
N ALA A 235 -3.30 -12.02 -15.49
CA ALA A 235 -4.58 -12.14 -14.79
C ALA A 235 -5.18 -13.56 -14.77
N SER A 236 -4.82 -14.42 -15.72
CA SER A 236 -5.42 -15.74 -15.92
C SER A 236 -5.03 -16.77 -14.85
N MET A 237 -4.10 -16.42 -13.96
CA MET A 237 -3.65 -17.29 -12.87
C MET A 237 -4.67 -17.40 -11.75
N THR A 238 -4.72 -18.58 -11.14
CA THR A 238 -5.59 -18.85 -10.00
C THR A 238 -5.03 -18.23 -8.72
N ALA A 239 -5.88 -17.56 -7.93
CA ALA A 239 -5.49 -17.03 -6.62
C ALA A 239 -5.52 -18.13 -5.55
N CYS A 240 -4.63 -18.02 -4.56
CA CYS A 240 -4.68 -18.82 -3.35
C CYS A 240 -6.03 -18.64 -2.64
N GLY A 241 -6.68 -19.73 -2.28
CA GLY A 241 -8.00 -19.69 -1.63
C GLY A 241 -8.00 -19.02 -0.24
N GLY A 242 -6.86 -19.03 0.46
CA GLY A 242 -6.70 -18.42 1.78
C GLY A 242 -6.45 -16.91 1.70
N CYS A 243 -5.24 -16.51 1.32
CA CYS A 243 -4.87 -15.09 1.29
C CYS A 243 -5.50 -14.30 0.13
N ARG A 244 -5.87 -14.97 -0.98
CA ARG A 244 -6.37 -14.36 -2.23
C ARG A 244 -5.42 -13.36 -2.91
N VAL A 245 -4.14 -13.37 -2.55
CA VAL A 245 -3.11 -12.49 -3.12
C VAL A 245 -2.10 -13.29 -3.95
N GLN A 246 -1.58 -14.40 -3.41
CA GLN A 246 -0.63 -15.23 -4.14
C GLN A 246 -1.32 -15.91 -5.34
N ARG A 247 -0.73 -15.77 -6.53
CA ARG A 247 -1.24 -16.34 -7.79
C ARG A 247 -0.45 -17.56 -8.24
N TYR A 248 -1.09 -18.47 -8.97
CA TYR A 248 -0.49 -19.68 -9.53
C TYR A 248 -1.03 -19.98 -10.92
N CYS A 249 -0.13 -20.29 -11.87
CA CYS A 249 -0.50 -20.70 -13.22
C CYS A 249 -1.04 -22.14 -13.30
N SER A 250 -0.83 -22.95 -12.25
CA SER A 250 -1.36 -24.32 -12.16
C SER A 250 -1.52 -24.77 -10.71
N LYS A 251 -2.35 -25.81 -10.50
CA LYS A 251 -2.49 -26.46 -9.18
C LYS A 251 -1.17 -27.08 -8.71
N ASP A 252 -0.32 -27.52 -9.63
CA ASP A 252 0.98 -28.11 -9.28
C ASP A 252 1.95 -27.07 -8.75
N HIS A 253 1.95 -25.85 -9.31
CA HIS A 253 2.73 -24.74 -8.77
C HIS A 253 2.24 -24.30 -7.40
N GLN A 254 0.92 -24.31 -7.17
CA GLN A 254 0.36 -24.07 -5.84
C GLN A 254 0.85 -25.11 -4.82
N LYS A 255 0.82 -26.41 -5.17
CA LYS A 255 1.32 -27.48 -4.29
C LYS A 255 2.82 -27.36 -4.04
N ALA A 256 3.60 -27.04 -5.08
CA ALA A 256 5.05 -26.88 -4.98
C ALA A 256 5.45 -25.71 -4.09
N ASP A 257 4.70 -24.62 -4.13
CA ASP A 257 4.91 -23.44 -3.28
C ASP A 257 4.38 -23.63 -1.85
N TRP A 258 3.38 -24.50 -1.65
CA TRP A 258 2.69 -24.69 -0.37
C TRP A 258 3.62 -24.99 0.81
N LYS A 259 4.72 -25.72 0.58
CA LYS A 259 5.74 -25.99 1.62
C LYS A 259 6.28 -24.71 2.27
N HIS A 260 6.32 -23.59 1.54
CA HIS A 260 6.73 -22.29 2.06
C HIS A 260 5.52 -21.41 2.35
N HIS A 261 4.59 -21.29 1.40
CA HIS A 261 3.46 -20.37 1.48
C HIS A 261 2.55 -20.60 2.69
N LYS A 262 2.39 -21.84 3.16
CA LYS A 262 1.56 -22.18 4.33
C LYS A 262 1.95 -21.43 5.61
N HIS A 263 3.22 -21.03 5.71
CA HIS A 263 3.75 -20.34 6.88
C HIS A 263 3.48 -18.83 6.88
N ILE A 264 3.04 -18.29 5.75
CA ILE A 264 2.73 -16.86 5.59
C ILE A 264 1.27 -16.62 5.19
N CYS A 265 0.58 -17.62 4.63
CA CYS A 265 -0.78 -17.47 4.13
C CYS A 265 -1.78 -17.07 5.22
N ASN A 266 -2.23 -15.81 5.18
CA ASN A 266 -3.19 -15.21 6.11
C ASN A 266 -2.79 -15.33 7.59
N LYS A 267 -1.48 -15.28 7.87
CA LYS A 267 -0.96 -15.45 9.24
C LYS A 267 -0.88 -14.16 10.04
N GLY A 268 -0.97 -12.99 9.40
CA GLY A 268 -0.87 -11.70 10.08
C GLY A 268 0.45 -11.57 10.86
N LEU A 269 0.31 -11.13 12.10
CA LEU A 269 1.40 -10.81 13.03
C LEU A 269 1.87 -12.02 13.88
N VAL A 270 1.48 -13.25 13.55
CA VAL A 270 1.86 -14.43 14.35
C VAL A 270 3.34 -14.76 14.18
N ASP A 271 4.09 -14.90 15.28
CA ASP A 271 5.48 -15.38 15.29
C ASP A 271 5.51 -16.89 15.06
N PRO A 272 6.22 -17.40 14.03
CA PRO A 272 6.36 -18.84 13.80
C PRO A 272 6.93 -19.63 14.99
N ALA A 273 7.63 -18.98 15.94
CA ALA A 273 8.16 -19.64 17.13
C ALA A 273 7.06 -20.13 18.11
N ALA A 274 5.84 -19.59 18.01
CA ALA A 274 4.73 -19.95 18.89
C ALA A 274 3.98 -21.23 18.45
N GLU A 275 4.25 -21.78 17.25
CA GLU A 275 3.59 -23.01 16.76
C GLU A 275 4.35 -24.30 17.14
N THR A 276 5.48 -24.20 17.84
CA THR A 276 6.34 -25.35 18.22
C THR A 276 6.38 -25.68 19.71
N THR A 277 5.47 -25.12 20.52
CA THR A 277 5.29 -25.48 21.95
C THR A 277 3.96 -26.17 22.18
#